data_AF-G0ITS3-F1
#
_entry.id   AF-G0ITS3-F1
#
_cell.length_a   1.000
_cell.length_b   1.000
_cell.length_c   1.000
_cell.angle_alpha   90.00
_cell.angle_beta   90.00
_cell.angle_gamma   90.00
#
_symmetry.space_group_name_H-M   'P 1'
#
loop_
_entity.id
_entity.type
_entity.pdbx_description
1 polymer ?
#
loop_
_entity_poly.entity_id
_entity_poly.type
_entity_poly.pdbx_seq_one_letter_code
_entity_poly.pdbx_strand_id
1 'polypeptide(L)'
;MQAADDEANAAAGKLFAGNANAAVGDIAKAASAVTAVSGEQILKAIVDAAGDQDQAGAAAGAATNPIAAAIGDAGQGAAFGEDMKKSDKIAAAIVLRGVAKDGKFAVANANANDSKASVKSAVDEVSKWLEEMIKAATEAATKGGGNDKIGDVGAANAGAKADKDSVNGIAKGIKGIVAAAGKAFGKEGNALKDVKEAADGEANADAGKLFAGNANAAVGDIGKAAGAVSAVSGEQILKAIVDAAGDKNQEGAAAGAATNPIEAAIGDAGAGATGFANAGMKKSDNIAAAIVLRGVAKDGKFAAANDNKASVKSAVESAVDEVSAWLKEMITAAGEAATKGGTGGDEKIGDSAANNAGKADESSVKGIAKGIKGIVAAAGKALGEKGALKDVKEEAAAGDDNKDAGKLFAGQNGNGAADVAGAIAKAAGAVSAVSGEQILKAIVEAAGDAANQEGAAAAQATNPIAGLRLGLLMIMGRRLRMI
;
A
#
# COMPACT_ATOMS: atom_id res chain seq x y z
N MET A 1 10.03 3.25 -15.30
CA MET A 1 11.30 3.92 -15.68
C MET A 1 11.81 4.69 -14.48
N GLN A 2 13.12 4.87 -14.41
CA GLN A 2 13.82 5.78 -13.52
C GLN A 2 13.03 7.11 -13.43
N ALA A 3 12.49 7.47 -12.24
CA ALA A 3 11.98 8.82 -12.02
C ALA A 3 13.08 9.80 -12.45
N ALA A 4 12.74 10.78 -13.29
CA ALA A 4 13.69 11.73 -13.84
C ALA A 4 14.50 12.36 -12.69
N ASP A 5 15.79 12.58 -12.92
CA ASP A 5 16.65 13.28 -11.97
C ASP A 5 16.13 14.72 -11.82
N ASP A 6 15.22 14.94 -10.89
CA ASP A 6 14.71 16.26 -10.52
C ASP A 6 15.75 16.95 -9.63
N GLU A 7 16.88 17.33 -10.22
CA GLU A 7 17.90 18.17 -9.58
C GLU A 7 17.30 19.41 -8.91
N ALA A 8 16.14 19.86 -9.41
CA ALA A 8 15.36 20.95 -8.87
C ALA A 8 14.93 20.77 -7.40
N ASN A 9 14.76 19.54 -6.89
CA ASN A 9 14.22 19.27 -5.56
C ASN A 9 15.26 18.84 -4.51
N ALA A 10 16.51 18.57 -4.93
CA ALA A 10 17.58 18.09 -4.05
C ALA A 10 17.83 19.02 -2.83
N ALA A 11 17.53 20.31 -2.96
CA ALA A 11 17.65 21.29 -1.88
C ALA A 11 16.78 20.96 -0.64
N ALA A 12 15.75 20.12 -0.78
CA ALA A 12 14.96 19.59 0.32
C ALA A 12 15.82 18.88 1.40
N GLY A 13 16.99 18.34 1.03
CA GLY A 13 17.92 17.71 1.96
C GLY A 13 18.38 18.60 3.11
N LYS A 14 18.34 19.93 2.93
CA LYS A 14 18.72 20.88 3.98
C LYS A 14 17.75 20.88 5.17
N LEU A 15 16.55 20.35 4.99
CA LEU A 15 15.57 20.17 6.07
C LEU A 15 15.96 19.06 7.05
N PHE A 16 16.92 18.20 6.69
CA PHE A 16 17.28 17.01 7.49
C PHE A 16 18.48 17.24 8.41
N ALA A 17 19.08 18.43 8.40
CA ALA A 17 20.34 18.70 9.09
C ALA A 17 20.18 19.17 10.53
N GLY A 18 21.10 18.72 11.40
CA GLY A 18 21.13 19.07 12.82
C GLY A 18 21.52 20.51 13.13
N ASN A 19 22.07 21.28 12.18
CA ASN A 19 22.49 22.66 12.44
C ASN A 19 22.40 23.55 11.18
N ALA A 20 21.22 23.60 10.56
CA ALA A 20 21.01 24.31 9.29
C ALA A 20 19.79 25.21 9.31
N ASN A 21 19.92 26.38 8.64
CA ASN A 21 18.87 27.38 8.50
C ASN A 21 18.16 27.17 7.15
N ALA A 22 17.40 26.08 7.01
CA ALA A 22 16.73 25.77 5.75
C ALA A 22 15.75 26.90 5.37
N ALA A 23 15.93 27.45 4.16
CA ALA A 23 15.15 28.58 3.69
C ALA A 23 13.74 28.14 3.29
N VAL A 24 12.81 29.10 3.21
CA VAL A 24 11.43 28.84 2.72
C VAL A 24 11.43 28.16 1.34
N GLY A 25 12.41 28.49 0.49
CA GLY A 25 12.59 27.84 -0.81
C GLY A 25 12.92 26.34 -0.70
N ASP A 26 13.66 25.91 0.32
CA ASP A 26 14.00 24.50 0.53
C ASP A 26 12.76 23.69 0.99
N ILE A 27 11.84 24.31 1.74
CA ILE A 27 10.55 23.71 2.10
C ILE A 27 9.65 23.56 0.87
N ALA A 28 9.61 24.57 0.00
CA ALA A 28 8.86 24.49 -1.25
C ALA A 28 9.36 23.33 -2.13
N LYS A 29 10.68 23.05 -2.13
CA LYS A 29 11.24 21.89 -2.83
C LYS A 29 10.83 20.55 -2.23
N ALA A 30 10.74 20.46 -0.90
CA ALA A 30 10.22 19.28 -0.24
C ALA A 30 8.74 19.03 -0.58
N ALA A 31 7.93 20.09 -0.59
CA ALA A 31 6.53 20.02 -1.00
C ALA A 31 6.41 19.61 -2.48
N SER A 32 7.20 20.21 -3.37
CA SER A 32 7.22 19.84 -4.79
C SER A 32 7.62 18.39 -5.03
N ALA A 33 8.61 17.87 -4.31
CA ALA A 33 9.01 16.47 -4.42
C ALA A 33 7.88 15.52 -4.05
N VAL A 34 7.15 15.83 -2.97
CA VAL A 34 6.00 15.05 -2.49
C VAL A 34 4.83 15.10 -3.47
N THR A 35 4.51 16.27 -4.03
CA THR A 35 3.38 16.41 -4.97
C THR A 35 3.69 15.90 -6.38
N ALA A 36 4.97 15.70 -6.72
CA ALA A 36 5.40 15.23 -8.03
C ALA A 36 5.32 13.70 -8.19
N VAL A 37 5.04 12.97 -7.10
CA VAL A 37 5.02 11.51 -7.08
C VAL A 37 3.72 10.98 -6.49
N SER A 38 3.34 9.78 -6.92
CA SER A 38 2.18 9.09 -6.35
C SER A 38 2.53 8.41 -5.02
N GLY A 39 1.52 8.08 -4.22
CA GLY A 39 1.70 7.31 -2.98
C GLY A 39 2.38 5.96 -3.22
N GLU A 40 2.10 5.30 -4.35
CA GLU A 40 2.72 4.03 -4.74
C GLU A 40 4.21 4.20 -5.04
N GLN A 41 4.61 5.30 -5.66
CA GLN A 41 6.02 5.61 -5.93
C GLN A 41 6.80 5.88 -4.63
N ILE A 42 6.20 6.62 -3.69
CA ILE A 42 6.75 6.85 -2.34
C ILE A 42 6.93 5.51 -1.62
N LEU A 43 5.88 4.67 -1.59
CA LEU A 43 5.91 3.37 -0.93
C LEU A 43 6.95 2.46 -1.56
N LYS A 44 7.02 2.39 -2.89
CA LYS A 44 8.04 1.60 -3.58
C LYS A 44 9.45 2.03 -3.17
N ALA A 45 9.73 3.33 -3.12
CA ALA A 45 11.04 3.83 -2.71
C ALA A 45 11.38 3.49 -1.24
N ILE A 46 10.40 3.50 -0.34
CA ILE A 46 10.57 3.02 1.05
C ILE A 46 10.87 1.52 1.10
N VAL A 47 10.13 0.72 0.32
CA VAL A 47 10.29 -0.74 0.26
C VAL A 47 11.66 -1.15 -0.26
N ASP A 48 12.09 -0.50 -1.35
CA ASP A 48 13.42 -0.72 -1.94
C ASP A 48 14.50 -0.40 -0.89
N ALA A 49 14.42 0.77 -0.24
CA ALA A 49 15.37 1.20 0.79
C ALA A 49 15.42 0.24 2.01
N ALA A 50 14.27 -0.31 2.41
CA ALA A 50 14.19 -1.28 3.50
C ALA A 50 14.84 -2.63 3.14
N GLY A 51 15.10 -2.90 1.85
CA GLY A 51 15.89 -4.04 1.38
C GLY A 51 17.39 -3.80 1.27
N ASP A 52 17.84 -2.55 1.32
CA ASP A 52 19.26 -2.23 1.22
C ASP A 52 20.03 -2.61 2.49
N GLN A 53 21.31 -2.97 2.31
CA GLN A 53 22.19 -3.38 3.42
C GLN A 53 22.73 -2.18 4.23
N ASP A 54 22.86 -1.02 3.58
CA ASP A 54 23.38 0.19 4.20
C ASP A 54 22.22 1.11 4.61
N GLN A 55 21.83 1.04 5.88
CA GLN A 55 20.73 1.83 6.45
C GLN A 55 21.23 2.72 7.59
N ALA A 56 22.54 2.99 7.66
CA ALA A 56 23.09 3.88 8.68
C ALA A 56 22.68 5.32 8.38
N GLY A 57 22.40 6.10 9.43
CA GLY A 57 22.08 7.52 9.26
C GLY A 57 23.24 8.30 8.64
N ALA A 58 22.93 9.17 7.67
CA ALA A 58 23.92 9.95 6.95
C ALA A 58 23.40 11.37 6.66
N ALA A 59 24.29 12.35 6.57
CA ALA A 59 23.97 13.68 6.06
C ALA A 59 23.30 13.58 4.69
N ALA A 60 22.40 14.52 4.37
CA ALA A 60 21.66 14.54 3.11
C ALA A 60 22.55 14.38 1.86
N GLY A 61 23.73 15.03 1.84
CA GLY A 61 24.66 14.93 0.72
C GLY A 61 25.36 13.57 0.57
N ALA A 62 25.40 12.76 1.63
CA ALA A 62 26.05 11.44 1.68
C ALA A 62 25.05 10.28 1.76
N ALA A 63 23.75 10.57 1.95
CA ALA A 63 22.72 9.55 2.02
C ALA A 63 22.55 8.86 0.66
N THR A 64 22.63 7.53 0.66
CA THR A 64 22.50 6.68 -0.53
C THR A 64 21.08 6.17 -0.74
N ASN A 65 20.24 6.25 0.30
CA ASN A 65 18.86 5.79 0.27
C ASN A 65 17.95 6.59 1.24
N PRO A 66 16.62 6.49 1.06
CA PRO A 66 15.65 7.18 1.90
C PRO A 66 15.75 6.94 3.41
N ILE A 67 16.13 5.74 3.86
CA ILE A 67 16.26 5.42 5.30
C ILE A 67 17.46 6.15 5.89
N ALA A 68 18.62 6.07 5.23
CA ALA A 68 19.84 6.76 5.64
C ALA A 68 19.62 8.28 5.75
N ALA A 69 18.93 8.86 4.76
CA ALA A 69 18.51 10.26 4.75
C ALA A 69 17.55 10.61 5.88
N ALA A 70 16.50 9.80 6.10
CA ALA A 70 15.49 10.04 7.12
C ALA A 70 16.04 9.94 8.54
N ILE A 71 17.01 9.06 8.80
CA ILE A 71 17.72 9.03 10.09
C ILE A 71 18.56 10.31 10.24
N GLY A 72 19.27 10.68 9.16
CA GLY A 72 20.13 11.85 9.11
C GLY A 72 21.39 11.70 9.97
N ASP A 73 22.17 12.78 10.04
CA ASP A 73 23.25 12.96 11.01
C ASP A 73 23.19 14.37 11.63
N ALA A 74 24.07 14.64 12.60
CA ALA A 74 24.13 15.95 13.26
C ALA A 74 24.90 17.03 12.45
N GLY A 75 25.19 16.76 11.17
CA GLY A 75 26.00 17.60 10.30
C GLY A 75 25.29 18.85 9.77
N GLN A 76 26.02 19.61 8.94
CA GLN A 76 25.51 20.83 8.30
C GLN A 76 24.51 20.51 7.18
N GLY A 77 23.60 21.46 6.90
CA GLY A 77 22.60 21.37 5.83
C GLY A 77 23.21 21.28 4.45
N ALA A 78 22.99 20.15 3.78
CA ALA A 78 23.37 19.92 2.40
C ALA A 78 22.13 19.58 1.55
N ALA A 79 22.21 19.86 0.25
CA ALA A 79 21.28 19.25 -0.69
C ALA A 79 21.52 17.74 -0.75
N PHE A 80 20.50 16.98 -1.17
CA PHE A 80 20.64 15.56 -1.42
C PHE A 80 21.66 15.27 -2.53
N GLY A 81 22.50 14.25 -2.30
CA GLY A 81 23.46 13.76 -3.29
C GLY A 81 22.80 12.99 -4.44
N GLU A 82 23.58 12.59 -5.45
CA GLU A 82 23.10 11.93 -6.69
C GLU A 82 22.11 10.79 -6.41
N ASP A 83 22.41 9.94 -5.43
CA ASP A 83 21.58 8.78 -5.11
C ASP A 83 20.18 9.13 -4.58
N MET A 84 19.99 10.36 -4.11
CA MET A 84 18.77 10.84 -3.45
C MET A 84 18.07 11.96 -4.24
N LYS A 85 18.50 12.30 -5.46
CA LYS A 85 17.91 13.40 -6.25
C LYS A 85 16.49 13.15 -6.76
N LYS A 86 16.06 11.89 -6.81
CA LYS A 86 14.75 11.54 -7.35
C LYS A 86 13.62 11.91 -6.40
N SER A 87 12.57 12.51 -6.93
CA SER A 87 11.42 13.00 -6.16
C SER A 87 10.75 11.89 -5.32
N ASP A 88 10.74 10.64 -5.79
CA ASP A 88 10.21 9.47 -5.05
C ASP A 88 11.04 9.14 -3.80
N LYS A 89 12.37 9.16 -3.92
CA LYS A 89 13.30 8.95 -2.80
C LYS A 89 13.28 10.11 -1.80
N ILE A 90 13.20 11.34 -2.29
CA ILE A 90 13.08 12.54 -1.44
C ILE A 90 11.76 12.49 -0.67
N ALA A 91 10.64 12.23 -1.34
CA ALA A 91 9.34 12.09 -0.71
C ALA A 91 9.30 10.93 0.30
N ALA A 92 9.90 9.79 -0.03
CA ALA A 92 10.07 8.66 0.90
C ALA A 92 10.87 9.04 2.15
N ALA A 93 11.99 9.77 2.00
CA ALA A 93 12.77 10.25 3.14
C ALA A 93 11.99 11.25 4.01
N ILE A 94 11.23 12.16 3.38
CA ILE A 94 10.36 13.11 4.08
C ILE A 94 9.29 12.37 4.87
N VAL A 95 8.60 11.42 4.25
CA VAL A 95 7.58 10.61 4.92
C VAL A 95 8.18 9.88 6.10
N LEU A 96 9.26 9.09 5.87
CA LEU A 96 9.93 8.32 6.91
C LEU A 96 10.39 9.19 8.08
N ARG A 97 10.95 10.38 7.79
CA ARG A 97 11.35 11.34 8.82
C ARG A 97 10.15 11.84 9.59
N GLY A 98 9.12 12.32 8.90
CA GLY A 98 7.98 12.98 9.53
C GLY A 98 7.14 12.05 10.42
N VAL A 99 7.18 10.74 10.19
CA VAL A 99 6.47 9.74 11.02
C VAL A 99 7.35 9.10 12.10
N ALA A 100 8.67 9.32 12.08
CA ALA A 100 9.60 8.70 13.02
C ALA A 100 9.69 9.46 14.35
N LYS A 101 10.04 8.75 15.43
CA LYS A 101 10.42 9.33 16.72
C LYS A 101 11.64 10.24 16.52
N ASP A 102 11.63 11.41 17.16
CA ASP A 102 12.63 12.46 17.00
C ASP A 102 12.79 12.96 15.54
N GLY A 103 11.85 12.60 14.67
CA GLY A 103 11.82 12.96 13.27
C GLY A 103 11.40 14.41 13.06
N LYS A 104 12.34 15.35 13.22
CA LYS A 104 12.09 16.78 13.02
C LYS A 104 12.71 17.29 11.73
N PHE A 105 12.10 18.33 11.16
CA PHE A 105 12.66 19.09 10.06
C PHE A 105 13.27 20.40 10.57
N ALA A 106 14.47 20.75 10.10
CA ALA A 106 15.11 22.04 10.34
C ALA A 106 14.44 23.11 9.47
N VAL A 107 13.88 24.15 10.10
CA VAL A 107 13.27 25.29 9.40
C VAL A 107 13.78 26.61 9.99
N ALA A 108 14.09 27.57 9.12
CA ALA A 108 14.42 28.94 9.50
C ALA A 108 13.18 29.67 10.05
N ASN A 109 13.12 29.83 11.37
CA ASN A 109 12.13 30.63 12.12
C ASN A 109 10.65 30.15 12.07
N ALA A 110 9.93 30.28 13.19
CA ALA A 110 8.64 29.62 13.47
C ALA A 110 7.39 30.23 12.79
N ASN A 111 7.51 31.31 12.00
CA ASN A 111 6.37 32.00 11.37
C ASN A 111 6.01 31.46 9.96
N ALA A 112 6.61 30.36 9.50
CA ALA A 112 6.31 29.73 8.21
C ALA A 112 5.09 28.78 8.29
N ASN A 113 3.94 29.29 8.74
CA ASN A 113 2.72 28.48 8.97
C ASN A 113 2.21 27.78 7.70
N ASP A 114 2.32 28.41 6.53
CA ASP A 114 1.79 27.84 5.27
C ASP A 114 2.70 26.76 4.68
N SER A 115 4.02 26.90 4.79
CA SER A 115 4.98 25.91 4.26
C SER A 115 5.03 24.64 5.12
N LYS A 116 4.75 24.76 6.44
CA LYS A 116 4.59 23.63 7.36
C LYS A 116 3.39 22.75 7.00
N ALA A 117 2.33 23.32 6.42
CA ALA A 117 1.10 22.59 6.09
C ALA A 117 1.27 21.57 4.95
N SER A 118 2.09 21.87 3.94
CA SER A 118 2.28 21.01 2.76
C SER A 118 3.05 19.71 3.04
N VAL A 119 4.19 19.80 3.75
CA VAL A 119 4.95 18.62 4.22
C VAL A 119 4.12 17.82 5.23
N LYS A 120 3.39 18.51 6.12
CA LYS A 120 2.49 17.85 7.07
C LYS A 120 1.39 17.05 6.37
N SER A 121 0.82 17.54 5.28
CA SER A 121 -0.29 16.86 4.57
C SER A 121 0.07 15.45 4.07
N ALA A 122 1.24 15.25 3.49
CA ALA A 122 1.64 13.92 2.97
C ALA A 122 2.11 12.97 4.08
N VAL A 123 2.73 13.50 5.12
CA VAL A 123 3.10 12.72 6.30
C VAL A 123 1.84 12.30 7.07
N ASP A 124 0.84 13.18 7.19
CA ASP A 124 -0.47 12.89 7.80
C ASP A 124 -1.21 11.76 7.06
N GLU A 125 -1.14 11.72 5.73
CA GLU A 125 -1.80 10.68 4.92
C GLU A 125 -1.19 9.29 5.18
N VAL A 126 0.14 9.20 5.22
CA VAL A 126 0.85 7.95 5.54
C VAL A 126 0.61 7.55 6.99
N SER A 127 0.68 8.47 7.95
CA SER A 127 0.37 8.19 9.36
C SER A 127 -1.06 7.68 9.57
N LYS A 128 -2.06 8.30 8.91
CA LYS A 128 -3.44 7.84 8.98
C LYS A 128 -3.61 6.45 8.38
N TRP A 129 -2.92 6.15 7.28
CA TRP A 129 -2.89 4.80 6.71
C TRP A 129 -2.31 3.78 7.69
N LEU A 130 -1.18 4.10 8.33
CA LEU A 130 -0.58 3.26 9.36
C LEU A 130 -1.56 3.00 10.52
N GLU A 131 -2.20 4.04 11.05
CA GLU A 131 -3.20 3.90 12.13
C GLU A 131 -4.38 3.01 11.73
N GLU A 132 -4.94 3.19 10.53
CA GLU A 132 -6.02 2.35 9.99
C GLU A 132 -5.60 0.88 9.89
N MET A 133 -4.38 0.60 9.38
CA MET A 133 -3.82 -0.75 9.27
C MET A 133 -3.66 -1.43 10.64
N ILE A 134 -3.09 -0.72 11.63
CA ILE A 134 -2.80 -1.26 12.97
C ILE A 134 -4.09 -1.57 13.70
N LYS A 135 -5.08 -0.68 13.59
CA LYS A 135 -6.39 -0.88 14.17
C LYS A 135 -7.06 -2.12 13.58
N ALA A 136 -7.04 -2.28 12.26
CA ALA A 136 -7.62 -3.45 11.60
C ALA A 136 -6.90 -4.76 11.98
N ALA A 137 -5.57 -4.74 12.06
CA ALA A 137 -4.75 -5.86 12.54
C ALA A 137 -5.09 -6.25 13.99
N THR A 138 -5.24 -5.26 14.86
CA THR A 138 -5.60 -5.47 16.27
C THR A 138 -7.02 -6.03 16.40
N GLU A 139 -7.97 -5.53 15.63
CA GLU A 139 -9.34 -6.07 15.58
C GLU A 139 -9.35 -7.54 15.14
N ALA A 140 -8.59 -7.91 14.11
CA ALA A 140 -8.47 -9.30 13.68
C ALA A 140 -7.84 -10.20 14.76
N ALA A 141 -6.77 -9.73 15.41
CA ALA A 141 -6.02 -10.50 16.40
C ALA A 141 -6.78 -10.69 17.73
N THR A 142 -7.42 -9.63 18.24
CA THR A 142 -8.10 -9.65 19.55
C THR A 142 -9.47 -10.32 19.53
N LYS A 143 -10.07 -10.47 18.34
CA LYS A 143 -11.34 -11.16 18.14
C LYS A 143 -11.16 -12.64 17.80
N GLY A 144 -9.95 -13.06 17.43
CA GLY A 144 -9.56 -14.47 17.32
C GLY A 144 -9.08 -15.07 18.64
N GLY A 145 -9.14 -16.39 18.78
CA GLY A 145 -8.50 -17.11 19.89
C GLY A 145 -9.37 -17.30 21.14
N GLY A 146 -10.48 -18.02 21.02
CA GLY A 146 -11.08 -18.67 22.19
C GLY A 146 -10.13 -19.71 22.79
N ASN A 147 -10.42 -20.22 24.00
CA ASN A 147 -9.67 -21.35 24.59
C ASN A 147 -9.78 -22.65 23.75
N ASP A 148 -10.62 -22.65 22.72
CA ASP A 148 -10.82 -23.78 21.83
C ASP A 148 -9.66 -23.93 20.85
N LYS A 149 -9.35 -25.18 20.50
CA LYS A 149 -8.28 -25.51 19.54
C LYS A 149 -8.79 -25.27 18.12
N ILE A 150 -7.88 -24.92 17.20
CA ILE A 150 -8.20 -24.87 15.77
C ILE A 150 -8.72 -26.25 15.33
N GLY A 151 -9.86 -26.25 14.62
CA GLY A 151 -10.52 -27.46 14.15
C GLY A 151 -11.06 -28.36 15.25
N ASP A 152 -11.48 -27.79 16.38
CA ASP A 152 -12.10 -28.55 17.45
C ASP A 152 -13.45 -29.14 17.02
N VAL A 153 -13.76 -30.32 17.56
CA VAL A 153 -15.03 -31.02 17.37
C VAL A 153 -15.85 -30.84 18.63
N GLY A 154 -17.13 -30.50 18.47
CA GLY A 154 -17.99 -30.19 19.62
C GLY A 154 -18.45 -31.41 20.39
N ALA A 155 -19.11 -31.14 21.52
CA ALA A 155 -19.58 -32.18 22.42
C ALA A 155 -20.63 -33.08 21.74
N ALA A 156 -20.69 -34.35 22.14
CA ALA A 156 -21.60 -35.35 21.57
C ALA A 156 -21.52 -35.46 20.03
N ASN A 157 -20.34 -35.18 19.44
CA ASN A 157 -20.08 -35.21 18.00
C ASN A 157 -20.85 -34.15 17.18
N ALA A 158 -21.50 -33.19 17.84
CA ALA A 158 -22.17 -32.07 17.19
C ALA A 158 -21.25 -30.84 17.17
N GLY A 159 -21.40 -29.98 16.16
CA GLY A 159 -20.77 -28.66 16.19
C GLY A 159 -21.45 -27.74 17.20
N ALA A 160 -20.95 -26.51 17.32
CA ALA A 160 -21.53 -25.51 18.22
C ALA A 160 -21.65 -24.17 17.52
N LYS A 161 -22.76 -23.45 17.71
CA LYS A 161 -22.89 -22.08 17.19
C LYS A 161 -21.70 -21.24 17.66
N ALA A 162 -20.93 -20.71 16.72
CA ALA A 162 -19.77 -19.89 17.04
C ALA A 162 -20.20 -18.53 17.58
N ASP A 163 -19.29 -17.90 18.32
CA ASP A 163 -19.49 -16.55 18.82
C ASP A 163 -19.58 -15.56 17.65
N LYS A 164 -20.70 -14.84 17.59
CA LYS A 164 -21.00 -13.92 16.49
C LYS A 164 -19.99 -12.78 16.43
N ASP A 165 -19.63 -12.23 17.59
CA ASP A 165 -18.75 -11.06 17.67
C ASP A 165 -17.31 -11.44 17.29
N SER A 166 -16.88 -12.65 17.61
CA SER A 166 -15.61 -13.23 17.19
C SER A 166 -15.56 -13.42 15.68
N VAL A 167 -16.53 -14.14 15.08
CA VAL A 167 -16.56 -14.36 13.61
C VAL A 167 -16.60 -13.03 12.85
N ASN A 168 -17.50 -12.12 13.24
CA ASN A 168 -17.64 -10.82 12.59
C ASN A 168 -16.41 -9.93 12.80
N GLY A 169 -15.81 -9.97 13.98
CA GLY A 169 -14.61 -9.22 14.31
C GLY A 169 -13.40 -9.66 13.49
N ILE A 170 -13.19 -10.98 13.35
CA ILE A 170 -12.12 -11.54 12.52
C ILE A 170 -12.33 -11.15 11.06
N ALA A 171 -13.53 -11.35 10.51
CA ALA A 171 -13.83 -11.05 9.11
C ALA A 171 -13.68 -9.55 8.80
N LYS A 172 -14.18 -8.66 9.69
CA LYS A 172 -14.02 -7.20 9.55
C LYS A 172 -12.58 -6.76 9.72
N GLY A 173 -11.83 -7.36 10.64
CA GLY A 173 -10.41 -7.11 10.81
C GLY A 173 -9.64 -7.44 9.54
N ILE A 174 -9.84 -8.64 8.97
CA ILE A 174 -9.24 -9.04 7.69
C ILE A 174 -9.63 -8.07 6.57
N LYS A 175 -10.90 -7.69 6.47
CA LYS A 175 -11.36 -6.68 5.50
C LYS A 175 -10.68 -5.33 5.68
N GLY A 176 -10.54 -4.84 6.90
CA GLY A 176 -9.86 -3.58 7.18
C GLY A 176 -8.40 -3.61 6.74
N ILE A 177 -7.72 -4.72 7.03
CA ILE A 177 -6.33 -4.96 6.62
C ILE A 177 -6.20 -4.94 5.08
N VAL A 178 -7.07 -5.69 4.38
CA VAL A 178 -7.05 -5.76 2.90
C VAL A 178 -7.42 -4.42 2.26
N ALA A 179 -8.38 -3.69 2.81
CA ALA A 179 -8.80 -2.39 2.31
C ALA A 179 -7.69 -1.35 2.48
N ALA A 180 -7.07 -1.29 3.66
CA ALA A 180 -5.97 -0.38 3.91
C ALA A 180 -4.73 -0.76 3.08
N ALA A 181 -4.43 -2.05 2.90
CA ALA A 181 -3.44 -2.48 1.91
C ALA A 181 -3.81 -2.00 0.49
N GLY A 182 -5.06 -2.16 0.04
CA GLY A 182 -5.53 -1.69 -1.26
C GLY A 182 -5.35 -0.18 -1.49
N LYS A 183 -5.67 0.64 -0.47
CA LYS A 183 -5.46 2.10 -0.51
C LYS A 183 -4.00 2.48 -0.73
N ALA A 184 -3.05 1.73 -0.16
CA ALA A 184 -1.62 1.95 -0.38
C ALA A 184 -1.17 1.68 -1.81
N PHE A 185 -1.92 0.93 -2.60
CA PHE A 185 -1.52 0.52 -3.97
C PHE A 185 -2.32 1.19 -5.09
N GLY A 186 -3.08 2.25 -4.80
CA GLY A 186 -3.81 3.01 -5.83
C GLY A 186 -4.91 2.22 -6.53
N LYS A 187 -5.23 1.03 -6.04
CA LYS A 187 -6.38 0.24 -6.48
C LYS A 187 -7.56 0.81 -5.71
N GLU A 188 -8.58 1.33 -6.40
CA GLU A 188 -9.85 1.74 -5.79
C GLU A 188 -10.34 0.65 -4.80
N GLY A 189 -10.07 0.84 -3.51
CA GLY A 189 -10.69 0.18 -2.37
C GLY A 189 -10.48 -1.32 -2.10
N ASN A 190 -9.82 -2.13 -2.93
CA ASN A 190 -9.64 -3.56 -2.62
C ASN A 190 -8.37 -4.13 -3.27
N ALA A 191 -7.41 -4.58 -2.45
CA ALA A 191 -6.22 -5.27 -2.97
C ALA A 191 -6.63 -6.50 -3.80
N LEU A 192 -7.63 -7.26 -3.35
CA LEU A 192 -8.05 -8.53 -3.95
C LEU A 192 -8.97 -8.38 -5.18
N LYS A 193 -9.10 -7.18 -5.76
CA LYS A 193 -10.05 -6.92 -6.87
C LYS A 193 -9.80 -7.81 -8.11
N ASP A 194 -8.56 -8.22 -8.33
CA ASP A 194 -8.13 -9.01 -9.49
C ASP A 194 -8.13 -10.53 -9.21
N VAL A 195 -8.40 -10.93 -7.96
CA VAL A 195 -8.51 -12.34 -7.57
C VAL A 195 -9.83 -12.87 -8.09
N LYS A 196 -9.77 -13.91 -8.94
CA LYS A 196 -10.95 -14.58 -9.47
C LYS A 196 -11.56 -15.50 -8.42
N GLU A 197 -12.88 -15.50 -8.34
CA GLU A 197 -13.63 -16.49 -7.57
C GLU A 197 -13.24 -17.91 -8.01
N ALA A 198 -13.34 -18.85 -7.07
CA ALA A 198 -13.15 -20.25 -7.37
C ALA A 198 -14.18 -20.74 -8.40
N ALA A 199 -13.78 -21.72 -9.21
CA ALA A 199 -14.71 -22.45 -10.06
C ALA A 199 -15.78 -23.17 -9.21
N ASP A 200 -16.92 -23.50 -9.83
CA ASP A 200 -18.04 -24.11 -9.13
C ASP A 200 -17.60 -25.36 -8.32
N GLY A 201 -17.90 -25.32 -7.03
CA GLY A 201 -17.48 -26.32 -6.05
C GLY A 201 -18.62 -27.22 -5.58
N GLU A 202 -19.72 -27.36 -6.35
CA GLU A 202 -20.93 -28.07 -5.90
C GLU A 202 -20.66 -29.46 -5.34
N ALA A 203 -19.63 -30.13 -5.86
CA ALA A 203 -19.18 -31.43 -5.37
C ALA A 203 -18.76 -31.44 -3.89
N ASN A 204 -18.41 -30.27 -3.32
CA ASN A 204 -17.97 -30.08 -1.94
C ASN A 204 -19.05 -29.49 -1.02
N ALA A 205 -20.27 -29.24 -1.53
CA ALA A 205 -21.35 -28.64 -0.74
C ALA A 205 -21.68 -29.40 0.57
N ASP A 206 -21.48 -30.72 0.58
CA ASP A 206 -21.66 -31.56 1.76
C ASP A 206 -20.69 -31.22 2.92
N ALA A 207 -19.63 -30.45 2.70
CA ALA A 207 -18.81 -29.87 3.77
C ALA A 207 -19.65 -29.05 4.77
N GLY A 208 -20.80 -28.51 4.35
CA GLY A 208 -21.75 -27.81 5.22
C GLY A 208 -22.25 -28.64 6.40
N LYS A 209 -22.23 -29.98 6.30
CA LYS A 209 -22.63 -30.86 7.40
C LYS A 209 -21.72 -30.75 8.62
N LEU A 210 -20.45 -30.33 8.45
CA LEU A 210 -19.53 -30.05 9.54
C LEU A 210 -19.96 -28.85 10.40
N PHE A 211 -20.89 -28.02 9.92
CA PHE A 211 -21.38 -26.84 10.64
C PHE A 211 -22.66 -27.12 11.43
N ALA A 212 -23.15 -28.36 11.43
CA ALA A 212 -24.35 -28.76 12.17
C ALA A 212 -24.20 -28.53 13.68
N GLY A 213 -25.24 -27.99 14.31
CA GLY A 213 -25.26 -27.72 15.75
C GLY A 213 -25.80 -28.87 16.61
N ASN A 214 -26.53 -29.82 16.02
CA ASN A 214 -27.16 -30.92 16.76
C ASN A 214 -27.04 -32.30 16.08
N ALA A 215 -26.18 -32.43 15.07
CA ALA A 215 -25.98 -33.67 14.34
C ALA A 215 -24.50 -33.94 14.06
N ASN A 216 -24.19 -35.20 13.79
CA ASN A 216 -22.84 -35.62 13.41
C ASN A 216 -22.65 -35.57 11.89
N ALA A 217 -21.46 -35.18 11.46
CA ALA A 217 -21.03 -35.30 10.06
C ALA A 217 -20.28 -36.62 9.82
N ALA A 218 -20.40 -37.15 8.61
CA ALA A 218 -19.70 -38.35 8.19
C ALA A 218 -18.25 -38.05 7.79
N VAL A 219 -17.40 -39.08 7.78
CA VAL A 219 -16.00 -38.95 7.32
C VAL A 219 -15.90 -38.45 5.88
N GLY A 220 -16.88 -38.78 5.03
CA GLY A 220 -16.96 -38.28 3.66
C GLY A 220 -17.11 -36.76 3.58
N ASP A 221 -17.83 -36.16 4.54
CA ASP A 221 -18.07 -34.71 4.60
C ASP A 221 -16.78 -33.94 4.97
N ILE A 222 -15.92 -34.55 5.81
CA ILE A 222 -14.57 -34.04 6.10
C ILE A 222 -13.72 -34.04 4.83
N GLY A 223 -13.80 -35.11 4.03
CA GLY A 223 -13.14 -35.18 2.73
C GLY A 223 -13.59 -34.08 1.77
N LYS A 224 -14.87 -33.68 1.81
CA LYS A 224 -15.39 -32.55 1.03
C LYS A 224 -14.85 -31.20 1.50
N ALA A 225 -14.72 -31.02 2.82
CA ALA A 225 -14.09 -29.82 3.37
C ALA A 225 -12.62 -29.71 2.97
N ALA A 226 -11.85 -30.80 3.09
CA ALA A 226 -10.47 -30.85 2.61
C ALA A 226 -10.38 -30.61 1.09
N GLY A 227 -11.30 -31.20 0.31
CA GLY A 227 -11.41 -30.98 -1.13
C GLY A 227 -11.64 -29.52 -1.49
N ALA A 228 -12.54 -28.83 -0.78
CA ALA A 228 -12.79 -27.40 -0.99
C ALA A 228 -11.55 -26.56 -0.69
N VAL A 229 -10.90 -26.81 0.44
CA VAL A 229 -9.67 -26.09 0.86
C VAL A 229 -8.54 -26.31 -0.15
N SER A 230 -8.33 -27.54 -0.62
CA SER A 230 -7.27 -27.85 -1.60
C SER A 230 -7.54 -27.31 -3.01
N ALA A 231 -8.79 -26.94 -3.31
CA ALA A 231 -9.20 -26.45 -4.64
C ALA A 231 -9.04 -24.93 -4.79
N VAL A 232 -8.65 -24.22 -3.73
CA VAL A 232 -8.56 -22.76 -3.71
C VAL A 232 -7.23 -22.30 -3.16
N SER A 233 -6.81 -21.11 -3.56
CA SER A 233 -5.64 -20.46 -2.98
C SER A 233 -6.01 -19.65 -1.74
N GLY A 234 -5.02 -19.32 -0.90
CA GLY A 234 -5.22 -18.43 0.25
C GLY A 234 -5.83 -17.07 -0.13
N GLU A 235 -5.51 -16.55 -1.32
CA GLU A 235 -6.08 -15.30 -1.85
C GLU A 235 -7.58 -15.40 -2.10
N GLN A 236 -8.05 -16.54 -2.63
CA GLN A 236 -9.46 -16.78 -2.88
C GLN A 236 -10.23 -16.90 -1.56
N ILE A 237 -9.64 -17.57 -0.56
CA ILE A 237 -10.21 -17.65 0.79
C ILE A 237 -10.31 -16.26 1.42
N LEU A 238 -9.23 -15.48 1.37
CA LEU A 238 -9.21 -14.09 1.86
C LEU A 238 -10.27 -13.24 1.16
N LYS A 239 -10.38 -13.34 -0.17
CA LYS A 239 -11.37 -12.59 -0.94
C LYS A 239 -12.79 -12.93 -0.50
N ALA A 240 -13.12 -14.21 -0.37
CA ALA A 240 -14.42 -14.65 0.10
C ALA A 240 -14.74 -14.13 1.51
N ILE A 241 -13.76 -14.09 2.43
CA ILE A 241 -13.92 -13.48 3.77
C ILE A 241 -14.19 -11.98 3.68
N VAL A 242 -13.42 -11.26 2.85
CA VAL A 242 -13.53 -9.81 2.67
C VAL A 242 -14.88 -9.42 2.07
N ASP A 243 -15.33 -10.15 1.05
CA ASP A 243 -16.62 -9.94 0.40
C ASP A 243 -17.75 -10.18 1.41
N ALA A 244 -17.71 -11.30 2.15
CA ALA A 244 -18.69 -11.62 3.20
C ALA A 244 -18.75 -10.55 4.30
N ALA A 245 -17.60 -10.00 4.72
CA ALA A 245 -17.55 -8.91 5.69
C ALA A 245 -18.18 -7.60 5.19
N GLY A 246 -18.39 -7.47 3.87
CA GLY A 246 -19.16 -6.39 3.25
C GLY A 246 -20.66 -6.63 3.16
N ASP A 247 -21.13 -7.85 3.37
CA ASP A 247 -22.55 -8.18 3.30
C ASP A 247 -23.33 -7.63 4.49
N LYS A 248 -24.62 -7.39 4.27
CA LYS A 248 -25.54 -6.85 5.27
C LYS A 248 -26.01 -7.89 6.29
N ASN A 249 -25.99 -9.17 5.93
CA ASN A 249 -26.42 -10.25 6.81
C ASN A 249 -25.19 -10.94 7.40
N GLN A 250 -25.02 -10.85 8.72
CA GLN A 250 -23.87 -11.32 9.48
C GLN A 250 -24.33 -12.11 10.71
N GLU A 251 -25.44 -12.83 10.52
CA GLU A 251 -26.21 -13.54 11.52
C GLU A 251 -26.10 -15.04 11.24
N GLY A 252 -25.95 -15.85 12.29
CA GLY A 252 -25.78 -17.29 12.10
C GLY A 252 -26.96 -17.94 11.39
N ALA A 253 -26.66 -18.79 10.42
CA ALA A 253 -27.64 -19.58 9.69
C ALA A 253 -27.18 -21.02 9.55
N ALA A 254 -28.13 -21.96 9.52
CA ALA A 254 -27.84 -23.34 9.17
C ALA A 254 -27.20 -23.44 7.77
N ALA A 255 -26.36 -24.44 7.51
CA ALA A 255 -25.65 -24.59 6.24
C ALA A 255 -26.57 -24.55 5.01
N GLY A 256 -27.75 -25.16 5.06
CA GLY A 256 -28.74 -25.10 3.98
C GLY A 256 -29.32 -23.70 3.72
N ALA A 257 -29.27 -22.78 4.69
CA ALA A 257 -29.83 -21.43 4.60
C ALA A 257 -28.77 -20.32 4.47
N ALA A 258 -27.52 -20.59 4.86
CA ALA A 258 -26.43 -19.62 4.82
C ALA A 258 -26.18 -19.11 3.40
N THR A 259 -26.12 -17.80 3.25
CA THR A 259 -25.93 -17.09 1.98
C THR A 259 -24.49 -16.61 1.79
N ASN A 260 -23.73 -16.49 2.88
CA ASN A 260 -22.33 -16.10 2.87
C ASN A 260 -21.50 -16.87 3.92
N PRO A 261 -20.16 -16.84 3.82
CA PRO A 261 -19.25 -17.53 4.74
C PRO A 261 -19.41 -17.17 6.22
N ILE A 262 -19.78 -15.93 6.55
CA ILE A 262 -19.95 -15.48 7.95
C ILE A 262 -21.18 -16.14 8.57
N GLU A 263 -22.31 -16.14 7.88
CA GLU A 263 -23.54 -16.78 8.36
C GLU A 263 -23.31 -18.27 8.63
N ALA A 264 -22.62 -18.95 7.70
CA ALA A 264 -22.26 -20.36 7.84
C ALA A 264 -21.29 -20.61 9.01
N ALA A 265 -20.24 -19.78 9.15
CA ALA A 265 -19.26 -19.89 10.22
C ALA A 265 -19.87 -19.63 11.61
N ILE A 266 -20.84 -18.73 11.73
CA ILE A 266 -21.59 -18.57 12.99
C ILE A 266 -22.50 -19.79 13.20
N GLY A 267 -23.22 -20.21 12.16
CA GLY A 267 -24.08 -21.37 12.19
C GLY A 267 -25.32 -21.21 13.07
N ASP A 268 -26.09 -22.28 13.19
CA ASP A 268 -27.26 -22.39 14.07
C ASP A 268 -27.13 -23.62 14.99
N ALA A 269 -27.46 -23.47 16.27
CA ALA A 269 -27.29 -24.52 17.27
C ALA A 269 -28.28 -25.69 17.10
N GLY A 270 -29.46 -25.44 16.51
CA GLY A 270 -30.48 -26.45 16.24
C GLY A 270 -30.39 -27.08 14.85
N ALA A 271 -29.40 -26.70 14.04
CA ALA A 271 -29.26 -27.18 12.68
C ALA A 271 -28.74 -28.62 12.62
N GLY A 272 -29.47 -29.47 11.88
CA GLY A 272 -29.02 -30.81 11.51
C GLY A 272 -27.93 -30.81 10.45
N ALA A 273 -27.41 -32.01 10.16
CA ALA A 273 -26.38 -32.23 9.15
C ALA A 273 -26.96 -32.02 7.74
N THR A 274 -26.82 -30.80 7.23
CA THR A 274 -27.23 -30.41 5.88
C THR A 274 -26.03 -29.84 5.13
N GLY A 275 -25.93 -30.14 3.82
CA GLY A 275 -24.95 -29.49 2.96
C GLY A 275 -25.36 -28.05 2.64
N PHE A 276 -24.44 -27.29 2.06
CA PHE A 276 -24.72 -25.94 1.55
C PHE A 276 -25.67 -26.01 0.34
N ALA A 277 -26.83 -25.33 0.44
CA ALA A 277 -27.83 -25.35 -0.61
C ALA A 277 -27.78 -24.10 -1.52
N ASN A 278 -27.38 -22.95 -0.97
CA ASN A 278 -27.27 -21.71 -1.73
C ASN A 278 -26.08 -21.74 -2.69
N ALA A 279 -26.31 -21.33 -3.94
CA ALA A 279 -25.31 -21.37 -5.01
C ALA A 279 -23.99 -20.67 -4.64
N GLY A 280 -24.06 -19.52 -3.97
CA GLY A 280 -22.86 -18.82 -3.47
C GLY A 280 -22.04 -19.67 -2.49
N MET A 281 -22.70 -20.31 -1.52
CA MET A 281 -22.03 -21.14 -0.52
C MET A 281 -21.53 -22.49 -1.03
N LYS A 282 -21.90 -22.92 -2.24
CA LYS A 282 -21.37 -24.13 -2.85
C LYS A 282 -19.98 -23.95 -3.46
N LYS A 283 -19.50 -22.72 -3.59
CA LYS A 283 -18.15 -22.45 -4.13
C LYS A 283 -17.08 -22.81 -3.11
N SER A 284 -15.99 -23.41 -3.58
CA SER A 284 -14.93 -23.92 -2.70
C SER A 284 -14.26 -22.81 -1.87
N ASP A 285 -14.19 -21.59 -2.39
CA ASP A 285 -13.65 -20.42 -1.69
C ASP A 285 -14.54 -19.99 -0.53
N ASN A 286 -15.85 -19.93 -0.74
CA ASN A 286 -16.83 -19.63 0.31
C ASN A 286 -16.89 -20.73 1.38
N ILE A 287 -16.77 -22.00 0.98
CA ILE A 287 -16.69 -23.13 1.91
C ILE A 287 -15.40 -23.02 2.75
N ALA A 288 -14.26 -22.82 2.10
CA ALA A 288 -12.97 -22.67 2.78
C ALA A 288 -12.95 -21.43 3.70
N ALA A 289 -13.53 -20.31 3.28
CA ALA A 289 -13.70 -19.12 4.10
C ALA A 289 -14.54 -19.39 5.37
N ALA A 290 -15.65 -20.12 5.23
CA ALA A 290 -16.48 -20.51 6.37
C ALA A 290 -15.71 -21.44 7.33
N ILE A 291 -14.91 -22.37 6.78
CA ILE A 291 -14.05 -23.27 7.57
C ILE A 291 -13.01 -22.48 8.35
N VAL A 292 -12.30 -21.54 7.70
CA VAL A 292 -11.31 -20.69 8.36
C VAL A 292 -11.95 -19.88 9.47
N LEU A 293 -13.02 -19.13 9.16
CA LEU A 293 -13.70 -18.28 10.13
C LEU A 293 -14.18 -19.08 11.34
N ARG A 294 -14.80 -20.24 11.11
CA ARG A 294 -15.22 -21.14 12.19
C ARG A 294 -14.02 -21.66 12.99
N GLY A 295 -12.96 -22.08 12.32
CA GLY A 295 -11.79 -22.71 12.94
C GLY A 295 -10.99 -21.78 13.84
N VAL A 296 -11.03 -20.47 13.61
CA VAL A 296 -10.30 -19.47 14.42
C VAL A 296 -11.18 -18.65 15.38
N ALA A 297 -12.50 -18.71 15.22
CA ALA A 297 -13.43 -17.99 16.06
C ALA A 297 -13.64 -18.66 17.42
N LYS A 298 -14.01 -17.85 18.42
CA LYS A 298 -14.44 -18.32 19.74
C LYS A 298 -15.70 -19.20 19.60
N ASP A 299 -15.74 -20.30 20.34
CA ASP A 299 -16.81 -21.29 20.32
C ASP A 299 -17.02 -21.97 18.95
N GLY A 300 -16.07 -21.78 18.03
CA GLY A 300 -16.08 -22.36 16.70
C GLY A 300 -15.74 -23.85 16.73
N LYS A 301 -16.77 -24.69 16.73
CA LYS A 301 -16.62 -26.15 16.76
C LYS A 301 -17.33 -26.81 15.58
N PHE A 302 -16.72 -27.86 15.05
CA PHE A 302 -17.25 -28.64 13.93
C PHE A 302 -17.98 -29.89 14.43
N ALA A 303 -18.95 -30.35 13.66
CA ALA A 303 -19.61 -31.63 13.82
C ALA A 303 -18.77 -32.74 13.17
N ALA A 304 -18.41 -33.76 13.94
CA ALA A 304 -17.78 -34.98 13.45
C ALA A 304 -17.72 -36.02 14.58
N ALA A 305 -17.58 -37.30 14.21
CA ALA A 305 -17.31 -38.33 15.20
C ALA A 305 -15.96 -38.05 15.89
N ASN A 306 -15.87 -38.28 17.20
CA ASN A 306 -14.65 -38.07 17.96
C ASN A 306 -13.39 -38.72 17.34
N ASP A 307 -13.53 -39.92 16.76
CA ASP A 307 -12.42 -40.63 16.10
C ASP A 307 -11.90 -39.91 14.83
N ASN A 308 -12.72 -39.03 14.26
CA ASN A 308 -12.37 -38.23 13.07
C ASN A 308 -11.86 -36.83 13.41
N LYS A 309 -11.71 -36.48 14.70
CA LYS A 309 -11.28 -35.15 15.15
C LYS A 309 -9.94 -34.72 14.55
N ALA A 310 -8.99 -35.66 14.40
CA ALA A 310 -7.70 -35.37 13.80
C ALA A 310 -7.83 -34.96 12.31
N SER A 311 -8.73 -35.60 11.57
CA SER A 311 -8.99 -35.29 10.16
C SER A 311 -9.66 -33.93 9.99
N VAL A 312 -10.63 -33.60 10.85
CA VAL A 312 -11.22 -32.25 10.91
C VAL A 312 -10.13 -31.22 11.18
N LYS A 313 -9.33 -31.44 12.22
CA LYS A 313 -8.22 -30.55 12.58
C LYS A 313 -7.27 -30.34 11.42
N SER A 314 -6.87 -31.41 10.72
CA SER A 314 -5.96 -31.29 9.57
C SER A 314 -6.56 -30.48 8.41
N ALA A 315 -7.84 -30.66 8.09
CA ALA A 315 -8.50 -29.88 7.03
C ALA A 315 -8.61 -28.40 7.40
N VAL A 316 -8.93 -28.12 8.67
CA VAL A 316 -9.06 -26.76 9.19
C VAL A 316 -7.70 -26.09 9.30
N GLU A 317 -6.67 -26.78 9.82
CA GLU A 317 -5.30 -26.28 9.89
C GLU A 317 -4.75 -25.97 8.50
N SER A 318 -4.99 -26.82 7.50
CA SER A 318 -4.59 -26.51 6.12
C SER A 318 -5.22 -25.21 5.62
N ALA A 319 -6.52 -24.97 5.89
CA ALA A 319 -7.20 -23.75 5.49
C ALA A 319 -6.70 -22.53 6.27
N VAL A 320 -6.47 -22.71 7.57
CA VAL A 320 -5.99 -21.65 8.46
C VAL A 320 -4.52 -21.35 8.21
N ASP A 321 -3.68 -22.29 7.83
CA ASP A 321 -2.26 -22.05 7.55
C ASP A 321 -2.10 -21.17 6.30
N GLU A 322 -2.88 -21.42 5.25
CA GLU A 322 -2.95 -20.56 4.05
C GLU A 322 -3.31 -19.11 4.40
N VAL A 323 -4.29 -18.89 5.27
CA VAL A 323 -4.73 -17.53 5.67
C VAL A 323 -3.85 -16.92 6.76
N SER A 324 -3.39 -17.73 7.72
CA SER A 324 -2.70 -17.26 8.93
C SER A 324 -1.24 -16.94 8.68
N ALA A 325 -0.58 -17.59 7.72
CA ALA A 325 0.76 -17.19 7.30
C ALA A 325 0.74 -15.74 6.79
N TRP A 326 -0.20 -15.43 5.90
CA TRP A 326 -0.42 -14.07 5.40
C TRP A 326 -0.77 -13.09 6.53
N LEU A 327 -1.75 -13.45 7.36
CA LEU A 327 -2.22 -12.58 8.44
C LEU A 327 -1.11 -12.31 9.48
N LYS A 328 -0.32 -13.32 9.86
CA LYS A 328 0.82 -13.16 10.79
C LYS A 328 1.90 -12.25 10.21
N GLU A 329 2.26 -12.43 8.95
CA GLU A 329 3.22 -11.55 8.27
C GLU A 329 2.70 -10.10 8.22
N MET A 330 1.43 -9.90 7.90
CA MET A 330 0.85 -8.57 7.82
C MET A 330 0.67 -7.90 9.20
N ILE A 331 0.24 -8.64 10.22
CA ILE A 331 0.16 -8.15 11.61
C ILE A 331 1.55 -7.77 12.14
N THR A 332 2.56 -8.63 11.91
CA THR A 332 3.94 -8.37 12.34
C THR A 332 4.47 -7.12 11.68
N ALA A 333 4.28 -7.00 10.37
CA ALA A 333 4.72 -5.84 9.61
C ALA A 333 4.00 -4.54 10.04
N ALA A 334 2.68 -4.61 10.28
CA ALA A 334 1.92 -3.47 10.82
C ALA A 334 2.39 -3.09 12.23
N GLY A 335 2.62 -4.08 13.11
CA GLY A 335 3.11 -3.86 14.47
C GLY A 335 4.52 -3.26 14.52
N GLU A 336 5.42 -3.69 13.64
CA GLU A 336 6.75 -3.10 13.47
C GLU A 336 6.65 -1.63 13.06
N ALA A 337 5.74 -1.30 12.14
CA ALA A 337 5.52 0.07 11.72
C ALA A 337 4.87 0.94 12.83
N ALA A 338 3.93 0.37 13.58
CA ALA A 338 3.18 1.00 14.67
C ALA A 338 4.02 1.39 15.88
N THR A 339 4.66 0.37 16.46
CA THR A 339 5.31 0.48 17.78
C THR A 339 6.61 1.27 17.69
N LYS A 340 7.16 1.35 16.48
CA LYS A 340 8.34 2.11 16.14
C LYS A 340 7.99 3.49 15.57
N GLY A 341 6.75 3.77 15.20
CA GLY A 341 6.26 5.11 14.84
C GLY A 341 6.32 6.12 15.98
N GLY A 342 6.46 7.41 15.64
CA GLY A 342 6.48 8.55 16.58
C GLY A 342 5.12 8.95 17.16
N THR A 343 4.09 8.13 17.03
CA THR A 343 2.70 8.48 17.37
C THR A 343 2.37 8.45 18.88
N GLY A 344 3.36 8.21 19.75
CA GLY A 344 3.16 7.96 21.19
C GLY A 344 3.68 9.02 22.15
N GLY A 345 4.17 10.17 21.68
CA GLY A 345 4.72 11.26 22.52
C GLY A 345 4.11 12.64 22.21
N ASP A 346 4.52 13.67 22.95
CA ASP A 346 4.11 15.08 22.72
C ASP A 346 4.66 15.66 21.38
N GLU A 347 5.56 14.94 20.70
CA GLU A 347 6.04 15.26 19.36
C GLU A 347 4.94 15.06 18.30
N LYS A 348 4.70 16.11 17.49
CA LYS A 348 3.70 16.07 16.41
C LYS A 348 4.29 15.46 15.15
N ILE A 349 3.46 14.77 14.36
CA ILE A 349 3.81 14.34 13.00
C ILE A 349 4.26 15.55 12.17
N GLY A 350 5.42 15.41 11.52
CA GLY A 350 6.05 16.50 10.76
C GLY A 350 6.49 17.68 11.63
N ASP A 351 6.95 17.41 12.87
CA ASP A 351 7.45 18.46 13.76
C ASP A 351 8.65 19.19 13.12
N SER A 352 8.76 20.47 13.45
CA SER A 352 9.80 21.35 12.93
C SER A 352 10.53 21.98 14.09
N ALA A 353 11.86 21.93 14.08
CA ALA A 353 12.67 22.59 15.08
C ALA A 353 13.46 23.75 14.48
N ALA A 354 13.54 24.84 15.24
CA ALA A 354 14.23 26.04 14.82
C ALA A 354 15.72 25.72 14.63
N ASN A 355 16.16 25.75 13.38
CA ASN A 355 17.56 25.60 12.96
C ASN A 355 18.24 24.29 13.36
N ASN A 356 17.49 23.26 13.79
CA ASN A 356 18.05 22.00 14.26
C ASN A 356 17.07 20.84 14.07
N ALA A 357 17.28 20.00 13.06
CA ALA A 357 16.47 18.81 12.83
C ALA A 357 16.74 17.68 13.85
N GLY A 358 17.90 17.67 14.53
CA GLY A 358 18.40 16.53 15.30
C GLY A 358 18.63 15.26 14.45
N LYS A 359 19.04 14.15 15.07
CA LYS A 359 19.00 12.82 14.44
C LYS A 359 17.64 12.19 14.78
N ALA A 360 16.97 11.56 13.81
CA ALA A 360 15.77 10.79 14.11
C ALA A 360 16.16 9.46 14.76
N ASP A 361 15.27 8.90 15.55
CA ASP A 361 15.50 7.59 16.16
C ASP A 361 15.69 6.54 15.07
N GLU A 362 16.86 5.92 15.08
CA GLU A 362 17.26 4.96 14.06
C GLU A 362 16.40 3.70 14.08
N SER A 363 15.99 3.27 15.29
CA SER A 363 15.10 2.12 15.45
C SER A 363 13.69 2.43 14.93
N SER A 364 13.24 3.67 15.08
CA SER A 364 11.98 4.19 14.57
C SER A 364 11.94 4.19 13.04
N VAL A 365 12.88 4.88 12.40
CA VAL A 365 12.94 4.97 10.93
C VAL A 365 13.06 3.59 10.28
N LYS A 366 13.97 2.73 10.80
CA LYS A 366 14.14 1.37 10.27
C LYS A 366 12.91 0.50 10.51
N GLY A 367 12.27 0.62 11.68
CA GLY A 367 11.06 -0.14 12.03
C GLY A 367 9.87 0.22 11.14
N ILE A 368 9.66 1.52 10.89
CA ILE A 368 8.61 2.01 9.98
C ILE A 368 8.87 1.53 8.55
N ALA A 369 10.10 1.67 8.04
CA ALA A 369 10.43 1.26 6.69
C ALA A 369 10.31 -0.27 6.50
N LYS A 370 10.79 -1.06 7.46
CA LYS A 370 10.64 -2.53 7.44
C LYS A 370 9.19 -2.96 7.59
N GLY A 371 8.41 -2.29 8.43
CA GLY A 371 6.99 -2.53 8.57
C GLY A 371 6.22 -2.24 7.28
N ILE A 372 6.47 -1.10 6.62
CA ILE A 372 5.91 -0.79 5.29
C ILE A 372 6.32 -1.88 4.27
N LYS A 373 7.59 -2.28 4.25
CA LYS A 373 8.07 -3.38 3.40
C LYS A 373 7.37 -4.70 3.68
N GLY A 374 7.20 -5.08 4.94
CA GLY A 374 6.50 -6.31 5.31
C GLY A 374 5.03 -6.26 4.90
N ILE A 375 4.36 -5.12 5.06
CA ILE A 375 2.97 -4.94 4.61
C ILE A 375 2.89 -5.06 3.10
N VAL A 376 3.80 -4.44 2.35
CA VAL A 376 3.84 -4.51 0.88
C VAL A 376 4.17 -5.91 0.38
N ALA A 377 5.09 -6.61 1.04
CA ALA A 377 5.42 -8.00 0.71
C ALA A 377 4.24 -8.94 1.00
N ALA A 378 3.61 -8.81 2.16
CA ALA A 378 2.44 -9.61 2.52
C ALA A 378 1.26 -9.30 1.58
N ALA A 379 1.00 -8.03 1.27
CA ALA A 379 0.00 -7.65 0.28
C ALA A 379 0.35 -8.24 -1.09
N GLY A 380 1.61 -8.17 -1.52
CA GLY A 380 2.08 -8.75 -2.77
C GLY A 380 1.88 -10.27 -2.85
N LYS A 381 2.11 -11.00 -1.75
CA LYS A 381 1.80 -12.44 -1.65
C LYS A 381 0.31 -12.69 -1.84
N ALA A 382 -0.55 -11.92 -1.15
CA ALA A 382 -2.00 -11.99 -1.32
C ALA A 382 -2.53 -11.59 -2.71
N LEU A 383 -1.66 -11.11 -3.61
CA LEU A 383 -2.01 -10.71 -4.97
C LEU A 383 -1.47 -11.68 -6.03
N GLY A 384 -0.84 -12.79 -5.61
CA GLY A 384 -0.18 -13.76 -6.49
C GLY A 384 1.11 -13.25 -7.14
N GLU A 385 1.73 -14.05 -8.03
CA GLU A 385 3.03 -13.81 -8.72
C GLU A 385 3.14 -12.48 -9.51
N LYS A 386 2.12 -11.63 -9.48
CA LYS A 386 2.12 -10.30 -10.10
C LYS A 386 2.32 -9.13 -9.14
N GLY A 387 2.31 -9.30 -7.81
CA GLY A 387 2.80 -8.28 -6.86
C GLY A 387 2.03 -6.94 -6.82
N ALA A 388 2.07 -6.27 -5.67
CA ALA A 388 1.22 -5.11 -5.36
C ALA A 388 1.50 -3.82 -6.16
N LEU A 389 2.60 -3.76 -6.92
CA LEU A 389 3.11 -2.53 -7.56
C LEU A 389 3.21 -2.60 -9.10
N LYS A 390 2.59 -3.61 -9.73
CA LYS A 390 2.78 -3.89 -11.17
C LYS A 390 1.76 -3.22 -12.10
N ASP A 391 0.71 -2.58 -11.55
CA ASP A 391 -0.45 -2.02 -12.28
C ASP A 391 -0.49 -0.47 -12.34
N VAL A 392 0.64 0.23 -12.22
CA VAL A 392 0.68 1.69 -12.46
C VAL A 392 0.27 1.95 -13.93
N LYS A 393 -0.94 2.47 -14.18
CA LYS A 393 -1.59 2.60 -15.51
C LYS A 393 -1.25 3.89 -16.27
N GLU A 394 -1.42 3.83 -17.60
CA GLU A 394 -0.63 4.51 -18.65
C GLU A 394 -1.29 5.67 -19.45
N GLU A 395 -2.49 6.18 -19.17
CA GLU A 395 -3.14 7.15 -20.09
C GLU A 395 -3.78 8.38 -19.44
N ALA A 396 -3.57 9.55 -20.04
CA ALA A 396 -4.14 10.85 -19.63
C ALA A 396 -5.19 11.32 -20.65
N ALA A 397 -6.20 12.00 -20.11
CA ALA A 397 -7.15 12.79 -20.89
C ALA A 397 -6.44 13.99 -21.53
N ALA A 398 -6.72 14.23 -22.82
CA ALA A 398 -6.21 15.38 -23.56
C ALA A 398 -6.81 16.69 -23.01
N GLY A 399 -5.96 17.59 -22.50
CA GLY A 399 -6.34 18.94 -22.09
C GLY A 399 -5.46 19.99 -22.74
N ASP A 400 -6.02 20.77 -23.66
CA ASP A 400 -5.32 21.81 -24.45
C ASP A 400 -5.01 23.10 -23.67
N ASP A 401 -5.40 23.18 -22.40
CA ASP A 401 -5.34 24.40 -21.58
C ASP A 401 -3.91 24.83 -21.21
N ASN A 402 -2.93 23.95 -21.40
CA ASN A 402 -1.53 24.16 -20.99
C ASN A 402 -0.55 24.41 -22.14
N LYS A 403 -1.03 24.55 -23.38
CA LYS A 403 -0.20 24.79 -24.58
C LYS A 403 0.77 25.98 -24.49
N ASP A 404 0.44 26.98 -23.66
CA ASP A 404 1.30 28.15 -23.44
C ASP A 404 2.63 27.82 -22.73
N ALA A 405 2.78 26.63 -22.14
CA ALA A 405 4.06 26.13 -21.65
C ALA A 405 5.15 26.11 -22.75
N GLY A 406 4.76 25.93 -24.02
CA GLY A 406 5.64 25.98 -25.19
C GLY A 406 6.41 27.29 -25.35
N LYS A 407 5.91 28.39 -24.77
CA LYS A 407 6.57 29.71 -24.80
C LYS A 407 7.91 29.73 -24.05
N LEU A 408 8.14 28.79 -23.13
CA LEU A 408 9.42 28.62 -22.43
C LEU A 408 10.55 28.12 -23.35
N PHE A 409 10.19 27.56 -24.51
CA PHE A 409 11.13 26.99 -25.48
C PHE A 409 11.46 27.98 -26.63
N ALA A 410 10.90 29.20 -26.61
CA ALA A 410 11.23 30.23 -27.58
C ALA A 410 12.55 30.94 -27.20
N GLY A 411 13.51 30.98 -28.12
CA GLY A 411 14.79 31.68 -27.93
C GLY A 411 14.64 33.21 -27.89
N GLN A 412 15.58 33.89 -27.20
CA GLN A 412 15.54 35.33 -26.86
C GLN A 412 15.45 36.34 -28.03
N ASN A 413 15.48 35.91 -29.30
CA ASN A 413 15.39 36.80 -30.45
C ASN A 413 13.98 36.94 -31.06
N GLY A 414 12.97 36.28 -30.49
CA GLY A 414 11.57 36.62 -30.71
C GLY A 414 10.97 36.97 -29.36
N ASN A 415 10.39 38.18 -29.23
CA ASN A 415 9.77 38.74 -28.01
C ASN A 415 9.58 37.70 -26.89
N GLY A 416 10.48 37.71 -25.90
CA GLY A 416 10.39 36.81 -24.75
C GLY A 416 8.98 36.82 -24.16
N ALA A 417 8.52 35.67 -23.67
CA ALA A 417 7.16 35.50 -23.16
C ALA A 417 6.80 36.68 -22.24
N ALA A 418 5.87 37.55 -22.67
CA ALA A 418 5.46 38.73 -21.91
C ALA A 418 4.92 38.38 -20.51
N ASP A 419 4.58 37.10 -20.30
CA ASP A 419 4.18 36.51 -19.03
C ASP A 419 4.94 35.20 -18.76
N VAL A 420 6.18 35.34 -18.27
CA VAL A 420 7.03 34.19 -17.89
C VAL A 420 6.41 33.43 -16.71
N ALA A 421 5.76 34.11 -15.77
CA ALA A 421 5.16 33.49 -14.60
C ALA A 421 3.94 32.62 -14.99
N GLY A 422 3.08 33.10 -15.89
CA GLY A 422 1.98 32.32 -16.45
C GLY A 422 2.44 31.15 -17.30
N ALA A 423 3.50 31.29 -18.10
CA ALA A 423 4.07 30.18 -18.86
C ALA A 423 4.67 29.09 -17.93
N ILE A 424 5.32 29.48 -16.83
CA ILE A 424 5.80 28.56 -15.80
C ILE A 424 4.63 27.88 -15.09
N ALA A 425 3.57 28.62 -14.75
CA ALA A 425 2.38 28.04 -14.11
C ALA A 425 1.65 27.05 -15.02
N LYS A 426 1.57 27.32 -16.33
CA LYS A 426 1.02 26.38 -17.33
C LYS A 426 1.94 25.18 -17.57
N ALA A 427 3.26 25.34 -17.49
CA ALA A 427 4.20 24.22 -17.53
C ALA A 427 4.07 23.33 -16.29
N ALA A 428 3.99 23.93 -15.10
CA ALA A 428 3.72 23.21 -13.85
C ALA A 428 2.36 22.51 -13.88
N GLY A 429 1.32 23.18 -14.40
CA GLY A 429 0.00 22.61 -14.62
C GLY A 429 -0.01 21.46 -15.63
N ALA A 430 0.80 21.53 -16.70
CA ALA A 430 0.95 20.45 -17.67
C ALA A 430 1.61 19.23 -17.04
N VAL A 431 2.66 19.44 -16.25
CA VAL A 431 3.42 18.38 -15.58
C VAL A 431 2.63 17.76 -14.42
N SER A 432 1.86 18.55 -13.67
CA SER A 432 1.02 18.03 -12.59
C SER A 432 -0.25 17.33 -13.08
N ALA A 433 -0.65 17.58 -14.33
CA ALA A 433 -1.82 16.95 -14.95
C ALA A 433 -1.51 15.62 -15.64
N VAL A 434 -0.23 15.24 -15.70
CA VAL A 434 0.23 13.98 -16.30
C VAL A 434 1.09 13.20 -15.30
N SER A 435 1.04 11.87 -15.36
CA SER A 435 1.94 11.02 -14.58
C SER A 435 3.33 10.96 -15.21
N GLY A 436 4.33 10.59 -14.41
CA GLY A 436 5.69 10.36 -14.90
C GLY A 436 5.73 9.36 -16.07
N GLU A 437 4.91 8.30 -16.01
CA GLU A 437 4.76 7.27 -17.04
C GLU A 437 4.20 7.80 -18.38
N GLN A 438 3.41 8.87 -18.37
CA GLN A 438 2.89 9.51 -19.59
C GLN A 438 3.93 10.40 -20.26
N ILE A 439 4.72 11.13 -19.47
CA ILE A 439 5.87 11.92 -19.95
C ILE A 439 6.88 10.99 -20.65
N LEU A 440 7.14 9.86 -20.00
CA LEU A 440 7.91 8.73 -20.49
C LEU A 440 7.48 8.23 -21.87
N LYS A 441 6.20 7.85 -22.00
CA LYS A 441 5.65 7.24 -23.21
C LYS A 441 5.69 8.23 -24.37
N ALA A 442 5.37 9.50 -24.11
CA ALA A 442 5.46 10.57 -25.09
C ALA A 442 6.90 10.79 -25.60
N ILE A 443 7.91 10.66 -24.74
CA ILE A 443 9.32 10.74 -25.13
C ILE A 443 9.74 9.53 -25.97
N VAL A 444 9.31 8.32 -25.60
CA VAL A 444 9.63 7.08 -26.33
C VAL A 444 8.94 7.05 -27.70
N GLU A 445 7.69 7.46 -27.79
CA GLU A 445 6.95 7.59 -29.05
C GLU A 445 7.59 8.66 -29.96
N ALA A 446 7.97 9.81 -29.41
CA ALA A 446 8.71 10.83 -30.16
C ALA A 446 10.07 10.35 -30.65
N ALA A 447 10.75 9.51 -29.87
CA ALA A 447 12.05 8.93 -30.22
C ALA A 447 11.96 7.86 -31.32
N GLY A 448 10.80 7.21 -31.46
CA GLY A 448 10.53 6.24 -32.53
C GLY A 448 10.23 6.87 -33.88
N ASP A 449 9.80 8.13 -33.92
CA ASP A 449 9.32 8.81 -35.13
C ASP A 449 10.42 9.63 -35.82
N ALA A 450 11.39 8.92 -36.43
CA ALA A 450 12.65 9.50 -36.94
C ALA A 450 12.49 10.61 -37.99
N ALA A 451 11.33 10.68 -38.67
CA ALA A 451 11.06 11.66 -39.72
C ALA A 451 10.74 13.07 -39.21
N ASN A 452 10.45 13.25 -37.92
CA ASN A 452 10.00 14.52 -37.34
C ASN A 452 10.86 15.00 -36.16
N GLN A 453 12.12 14.55 -36.03
CA GLN A 453 13.02 14.90 -34.91
C GLN A 453 13.92 16.12 -35.19
N GLU A 454 13.65 16.85 -36.27
CA GLU A 454 14.34 18.11 -36.57
C GLU A 454 13.82 19.24 -35.69
N GLY A 455 14.71 20.17 -35.32
CA GLY A 455 14.37 21.25 -34.41
C GLY A 455 13.31 22.19 -35.00
N ALA A 456 12.16 22.34 -34.34
CA ALA A 456 11.05 23.19 -34.79
C ALA A 456 10.70 24.27 -33.76
N ALA A 457 10.12 25.39 -34.21
CA ALA A 457 9.55 26.39 -33.31
C ALA A 457 8.38 25.78 -32.51
N ALA A 458 8.13 26.25 -31.27
CA ALA A 458 7.12 25.67 -30.38
C ALA A 458 5.71 25.56 -31.00
N ALA A 459 5.33 26.46 -31.91
CA ALA A 459 4.04 26.44 -32.61
C ALA A 459 3.96 25.43 -33.77
N GLN A 460 5.10 24.84 -34.17
CA GLN A 460 5.26 23.93 -35.30
C GLN A 460 5.82 22.56 -34.88
N ALA A 461 6.14 22.38 -33.60
CA ALA A 461 6.61 21.12 -33.05
C ALA A 461 5.45 20.12 -33.02
N THR A 462 5.59 19.04 -33.79
CA THR A 462 4.61 17.95 -33.87
C THR A 462 4.90 16.81 -32.90
N ASN A 463 6.05 16.83 -32.22
CA ASN A 463 6.42 15.91 -31.15
C ASN A 463 7.37 16.58 -30.12
N PRO A 464 7.49 15.99 -28.90
CA PRO A 464 8.39 16.48 -27.85
C PRO A 464 9.86 16.71 -28.24
N ILE A 465 10.44 15.88 -29.13
CA ILE A 465 11.87 15.95 -29.49
C ILE A 465 12.17 17.14 -30.40
N ALA A 466 11.27 17.46 -31.33
CA ALA A 466 11.39 18.61 -32.22
C ALA A 466 11.52 19.95 -31.47
N GLY A 467 10.82 20.10 -30.33
CA GLY A 467 10.91 21.32 -29.50
C GLY A 467 12.23 21.44 -28.71
N LEU A 468 12.78 20.30 -28.26
CA LEU A 468 14.00 20.24 -27.43
C LEU A 468 15.29 20.46 -28.23
N ARG A 469 15.37 19.93 -29.45
CA ARG A 469 16.60 19.93 -30.26
C ARG A 469 17.00 21.33 -30.74
N LEU A 470 16.04 22.20 -31.05
CA LEU A 470 16.32 23.58 -31.45
C LEU A 470 16.90 24.40 -30.28
N GLY A 471 16.38 24.20 -29.06
CA GLY A 471 16.87 24.85 -27.85
C GLY A 471 18.32 24.46 -27.51
N LEU A 472 18.64 23.18 -27.63
CA LEU A 472 19.99 22.67 -27.35
C LEU A 472 21.02 23.11 -28.42
N LEU A 473 20.63 23.16 -29.70
CA LEU A 473 21.51 23.61 -30.79
C LEU A 473 21.87 25.10 -30.66
N MET A 474 20.93 25.95 -30.22
CA MET A 474 21.20 27.36 -29.95
C MET A 474 22.15 27.57 -28.75
N ILE A 475 22.02 26.74 -27.72
CA ILE A 475 22.90 26.78 -26.53
C ILE A 475 24.33 26.34 -26.89
N MET A 476 24.46 25.27 -27.69
CA MET A 476 25.78 24.76 -28.10
C MET A 476 26.50 25.68 -29.10
N GLY A 477 25.77 26.32 -30.04
CA GLY A 477 26.35 27.29 -30.98
C GLY A 477 26.97 28.53 -30.31
N ARG A 478 26.55 28.87 -29.08
CA ARG A 478 27.13 29.97 -28.29
C ARG A 478 28.45 29.58 -27.60
N ARG A 479 28.63 28.32 -27.18
CA ARG A 479 29.88 27.86 -26.55
C ARG A 479 31.04 27.77 -27.54
N LEU A 480 30.77 27.41 -28.79
CA LEU A 480 31.79 27.35 -29.84
C LEU A 480 32.25 28.74 -30.35
N ARG A 481 31.58 29.82 -29.96
CA ARG A 481 31.94 31.19 -30.37
C ARG A 481 32.63 31.98 -29.25
N MET A 482 32.86 31.35 -28.09
CA MET A 482 33.56 31.90 -26.92
C MET A 482 34.88 31.16 -26.59
N ILE A 483 35.30 30.25 -27.46
CA ILE A 483 36.64 29.66 -27.53
C ILE A 483 37.20 30.05 -28.90
#